data_AF-A0A7K2NQ27-F1
#
_entry.id   AF-A0A7K2NQ27-F1
#
_cell.length_a   1.000
_cell.length_b   1.000
_cell.length_c   1.000
_cell.angle_alpha   90.00
_cell.angle_beta   90.00
_cell.angle_gamma   90.00
#
_symmetry.space_group_name_H-M   'P 1'
#
loop_
_entity.id
_entity.type
_entity.pdbx_description
1 polymer ?
#
loop_
_entity_poly.entity_id
_entity_poly.type
_entity_poly.pdbx_seq_one_letter_code
_entity_poly.pdbx_strand_id
1 'polypeptide(L)' 'SLYYSSRVESLRALHPGLPFLKEASDSTRLIVSEPLGDLPGVWNKVPEGSYGVVQPEGDDLLPFAPLPA' A
#
# COMPACT_ATOMS: atom_id res chain seq x y z
N SER A 1 -7.09 4.46 -10.15
CA SER A 1 -7.07 4.53 -8.68
C SER A 1 -5.80 3.89 -8.18
N LEU A 2 -5.23 4.38 -7.08
CA LEU A 2 -4.04 3.79 -6.47
C LEU A 2 -4.43 3.13 -5.14
N TYR A 3 -3.81 2.01 -4.80
CA TYR A 3 -4.07 1.27 -3.56
C TYR A 3 -2.77 0.97 -2.84
N TYR A 4 -2.81 0.94 -1.51
CA TYR A 4 -1.70 0.51 -0.65
C TYR A 4 -2.12 -0.58 0.33
N SER A 5 -1.20 -1.47 0.67
CA SER A 5 -1.46 -2.56 1.61
C SER A 5 -1.55 -2.09 3.07
N SER A 6 -2.48 -2.62 3.85
CA SER A 6 -2.58 -2.35 5.30
C SER A 6 -1.47 -3.03 6.11
N ARG A 7 -1.21 -4.32 5.86
CA ARG A 7 -0.10 -5.10 6.45
C ARG A 7 0.38 -6.20 5.50
N VAL A 8 1.71 -6.29 5.30
CA VAL A 8 2.33 -7.32 4.44
C VAL A 8 2.22 -8.73 5.05
N GLU A 9 2.15 -8.84 6.37
CA GLU A 9 1.93 -10.12 7.06
C GLU A 9 0.61 -10.80 6.62
N SER A 10 -0.47 -10.03 6.48
CA SER A 10 -1.78 -10.53 6.05
C SER A 10 -1.74 -11.00 4.60
N LEU A 11 -1.02 -10.26 3.74
CA LEU A 11 -0.81 -10.64 2.34
C LEU A 11 -0.02 -11.94 2.19
N ARG A 12 1.03 -12.14 3.00
CA ARG A 12 1.80 -13.40 3.01
C ARG A 12 0.93 -14.60 3.37
N ALA A 13 0.09 -14.46 4.40
CA ALA A 13 -0.79 -15.54 4.85
C ALA A 13 -1.79 -15.94 3.76
N LEU A 14 -2.33 -14.95 3.04
CA LEU A 14 -3.33 -15.17 1.99
C LEU A 14 -2.70 -15.65 0.67
N HIS A 15 -1.47 -15.22 0.36
CA HIS A 15 -0.79 -15.54 -0.90
C HIS A 15 0.66 -16.03 -0.69
N PRO A 16 0.86 -17.23 -0.11
CA PRO A 16 2.20 -17.80 0.10
C PRO A 16 2.92 -18.15 -1.21
N GLY A 17 2.19 -18.17 -2.34
CA GLY A 17 2.71 -18.43 -3.68
C GLY A 17 3.37 -17.22 -4.36
N LEU A 18 3.33 -16.03 -3.77
CA LEU A 18 4.00 -14.83 -4.27
C LEU A 18 5.37 -14.70 -3.60
N PRO A 19 6.48 -15.06 -4.28
CA PRO A 19 7.80 -15.19 -3.63
C PRO A 19 8.29 -13.87 -3.02
N PHE A 20 8.02 -12.75 -3.69
CA PHE A 20 8.44 -11.42 -3.23
C PHE A 20 7.80 -11.01 -1.89
N LEU A 21 6.63 -11.56 -1.53
CA LEU A 21 6.01 -11.28 -0.23
C LEU A 21 6.79 -11.92 0.93
N LYS A 22 7.49 -13.03 0.68
CA LYS A 22 8.31 -13.72 1.69
C LYS A 22 9.54 -12.91 2.09
N GLU A 23 10.08 -12.13 1.16
CA GLU A 23 11.27 -11.31 1.36
C GLU A 23 10.93 -9.91 1.88
N ALA A 24 9.70 -9.45 1.70
CA ALA A 24 9.21 -8.19 2.22
C ALA A 24 9.23 -8.16 3.76
N SER A 25 9.66 -7.07 4.38
CA SER A 25 9.51 -6.89 5.84
C SER A 25 8.06 -6.58 6.23
N ASP A 26 7.73 -6.67 7.51
CA ASP A 26 6.41 -6.24 8.02
C ASP A 26 6.15 -4.73 7.80
N SER A 27 7.22 -3.95 7.75
CA SER A 27 7.20 -2.51 7.43
C SER A 27 7.11 -2.22 5.93
N THR A 28 7.21 -3.23 5.06
CA THR A 28 7.07 -3.04 3.62
C THR A 28 5.64 -2.60 3.27
N ARG A 29 5.50 -1.76 2.25
CA ARG A 29 4.22 -1.36 1.68
C ARG A 29 4.16 -1.72 0.21
N LEU A 30 3.08 -2.39 -0.20
CA LEU A 30 2.80 -2.61 -1.61
C LEU A 30 1.89 -1.51 -2.11
N ILE A 31 2.24 -0.93 -3.25
CA ILE A 31 1.48 0.13 -3.90
C ILE A 31 1.15 -0.35 -5.32
N VAL A 32 -0.14 -0.44 -5.64
CA VAL A 32 -0.63 -1.03 -6.90
C VAL A 32 -1.78 -0.23 -7.48
N SER A 33 -1.91 -0.23 -8.81
CA SER A 33 -3.05 0.39 -9.50
C SER A 33 -4.33 -0.44 -9.38
N GLU A 34 -4.19 -1.76 -9.24
CA GLU A 34 -5.29 -2.70 -9.07
C GLU A 34 -4.93 -3.71 -7.97
N PRO A 35 -5.82 -3.97 -6.99
CA PRO A 35 -5.54 -4.88 -5.89
C PRO A 35 -5.40 -6.32 -6.39
N LEU A 36 -4.48 -7.06 -5.77
CA LEU A 36 -4.31 -8.49 -6.06
C LEU A 36 -5.45 -9.26 -5.37
N GLY A 37 -6.56 -9.43 -6.09
CA GLY A 37 -7.75 -10.14 -5.63
C GLY A 37 -8.63 -9.35 -4.65
N ASP A 38 -9.76 -9.95 -4.28
CA ASP A 38 -10.74 -9.38 -3.36
C ASP A 38 -10.39 -9.76 -1.92
N LEU A 39 -9.40 -9.07 -1.35
CA LEU A 39 -8.91 -9.30 0.01
C LEU A 39 -9.46 -8.24 0.97
N PRO A 40 -10.55 -8.51 1.70
CA PRO A 40 -11.15 -7.53 2.59
C PRO A 40 -10.19 -7.14 3.72
N GLY A 41 -10.00 -5.83 3.91
CA GLY A 41 -9.13 -5.28 4.96
C GLY A 41 -7.64 -5.23 4.62
N VAL A 42 -7.25 -5.67 3.42
CA VAL A 42 -5.84 -5.71 2.99
C VAL A 42 -5.46 -4.49 2.16
N TRP A 43 -6.38 -3.99 1.33
CA TRP A 43 -6.11 -2.88 0.42
C TRP A 43 -6.84 -1.61 0.85
N ASN A 44 -6.08 -0.53 0.99
CA ASN A 44 -6.59 0.80 1.25
C ASN A 44 -6.49 1.61 -0.04
N LYS A 45 -7.57 2.29 -0.43
CA LYS A 45 -7.56 3.19 -1.58
C LYS A 45 -6.85 4.49 -1.19
N VAL A 46 -5.92 4.94 -2.03
CA VAL A 46 -5.30 6.27 -1.89
C VAL A 46 -6.36 7.32 -2.27
N PRO A 47 -6.64 8.29 -1.39
CA PRO A 47 -7.53 9.40 -1.69
C PRO A 47 -7.04 10.20 -2.90
N GLU A 48 -7.98 10.72 -3.68
CA GLU A 48 -7.63 11.61 -4.80
C GLU A 48 -7.02 12.91 -4.27
N GLY A 49 -6.03 13.45 -5.00
CA GLY A 49 -5.33 14.66 -4.55
C GLY A 49 -4.56 14.43 -3.25
N SER A 50 -3.89 13.29 -3.11
CA SER A 50 -3.02 12.99 -1.96
C SER A 50 -1.72 12.33 -2.40
N TYR A 51 -0.71 12.37 -1.54
CA TYR A 51 0.52 11.61 -1.69
C TYR A 51 0.84 10.87 -0.39
N GLY A 52 1.48 9.71 -0.53
CA GLY A 52 1.97 8.92 0.59
C GLY A 52 3.48 8.99 0.71
N VAL A 53 4.01 9.00 1.93
CA VAL A 53 5.44 8.85 2.22
C VAL A 53 5.64 7.53 2.95
N VAL A 54 6.48 6.65 2.41
CA VAL A 54 6.79 5.34 3.00
C VAL A 54 8.17 5.42 3.65
N GLN A 55 8.23 5.23 4.96
CA GLN A 55 9.46 5.37 5.75
C GLN A 55 9.44 4.41 6.96
N PRO A 56 10.61 4.05 7.51
CA PRO A 56 10.70 3.06 8.59
C PRO A 56 9.88 3.40 9.85
N GLU A 57 9.74 4.68 10.18
CA GLU A 57 9.02 5.20 11.33
C GLU A 57 7.49 5.18 11.19
N GLY A 58 6.97 4.87 10.00
CA GLY A 58 5.54 4.81 9.69
C GLY A 58 5.19 5.60 8.44
N ASP A 59 4.06 5.28 7.80
CA ASP A 59 3.66 6.01 6.60
C ASP A 59 2.84 7.25 6.93
N ASP A 60 3.06 8.29 6.14
CA ASP A 60 2.22 9.49 6.13
C ASP A 60 1.38 9.53 4.86
N LEU A 61 0.17 10.05 4.99
CA LEU A 61 -0.73 10.33 3.87
C LEU A 61 -1.19 11.79 3.96
N LEU A 62 -0.78 12.59 2.99
CA LEU A 62 -0.92 14.04 3.02
C LEU A 62 -1.67 14.54 1.78
N PRO A 63 -2.42 15.66 1.89
CA PRO A 63 -3.04 16.30 0.72
C PRO A 63 -2.02 16.75 -0.32
N PHE A 64 -2.38 16.63 -1.58
CA PHE A 64 -1.61 17.07 -2.74
C PHE A 64 -2.48 17.94 -3.64
N ALA A 65 -2.05 19.18 -3.86
CA ALA A 65 -2.70 20.10 -4.78
C ALA A 65 -1.65 20.79 -5.66
N PRO A 66 -1.98 21.07 -6.94
CA PRO A 66 -1.09 21.84 -7.80
C PRO A 66 -0.90 23.25 -7.24
N LEU A 67 0.31 23.79 -7.37
CA LEU A 67 0.55 25.20 -7.10
C LEU A 67 -0.09 26.04 -8.21
N PRO A 68 -0.73 27.18 -7.88
CA PRO A 68 -1.20 28.12 -8.89
C PRO A 68 -0.02 28.59 -9.77
N ALA A 69 -0.32 28.80 -11.06
CA ALA A 69 0.64 29.21 -12.07
C ALA A 69 1.12 30.66 -11.88
#